data_AF-A0A7Y5V3Z7-F1
#
_entry.id   AF-A0A7Y5V3Z7-F1
#
_cell.length_a   1.000
_cell.length_b   1.000
_cell.length_c   1.000
_cell.angle_alpha   90.00
_cell.angle_beta   90.00
_cell.angle_gamma   90.00
#
_symmetry.space_group_name_H-M   'P 1'
#
loop_
_entity.id
_entity.type
_entity.pdbx_description
1 polymer ?
#
loop_
_entity_poly.entity_id
_entity_poly.type
_entity_poly.pdbx_seq_one_letter_code
_entity_poly.pdbx_strand_id
1 'polypeptide(L)'
;MKRGDRMVVSAALGAWGAFIAWFGMSAAPHQLAKDFTWPWRAARILLEGHDPYVAMAASGPYPFNVGLFYPLPAGILALPFAPLEPALAGALFIGVSSALLAWAVSGSAPHRLWLFASAPFAMAALLGQWSPILTAAALLPALQFVIAAKPNIGLVAWLYRPSWRGAGGAVALGLVSLAVLPRWPLEWLQALQDAPRYRGPAFSLAGAFTLLAVLRWRRPEGRLMIGMALVPQLALFYDQLPVWLVPDTWKRTALLSALSWVAWGFWYPSSALASSVPAATPWILVLIYAPALLMLLTARAAATAPAPNERAPNAA
;
A
#
# COMPACT_ATOMS: atom_id res chain seq x y z
N MET A 1 -0.16 -10.14 -21.59
CA MET A 1 1.15 -10.85 -21.52
C MET A 1 0.89 -12.34 -21.36
N LYS A 2 1.74 -13.21 -21.93
CA LYS A 2 1.58 -14.67 -21.74
C LYS A 2 1.91 -15.03 -20.29
N ARG A 3 1.42 -16.18 -19.81
CA ARG A 3 1.63 -16.61 -18.41
C ARG A 3 3.12 -16.69 -18.04
N GLY A 4 3.96 -17.23 -18.93
CA GLY A 4 5.41 -17.29 -18.74
C GLY A 4 6.03 -15.91 -18.54
N ASP A 5 5.78 -14.97 -19.45
CA ASP A 5 6.27 -13.58 -19.35
C ASP A 5 5.84 -12.93 -18.03
N ARG A 6 4.61 -13.18 -17.59
CA ARG A 6 4.10 -12.66 -16.31
C ARG A 6 4.88 -13.21 -15.13
N MET A 7 5.23 -14.50 -15.12
CA MET A 7 6.03 -15.11 -14.06
C MET A 7 7.43 -14.48 -14.02
N VAL A 8 8.08 -14.34 -15.18
CA VAL A 8 9.42 -13.73 -15.30
C VAL A 8 9.40 -12.28 -14.82
N VAL A 9 8.44 -11.47 -15.30
CA VAL A 9 8.32 -10.07 -14.88
C VAL A 9 8.00 -9.95 -13.38
N SER A 10 7.18 -10.85 -12.84
CA SER A 10 6.87 -10.85 -11.41
C SER A 10 8.08 -11.22 -10.56
N ALA A 11 8.85 -12.22 -10.98
CA ALA A 11 10.10 -12.58 -10.30
C ALA A 11 11.13 -11.45 -10.37
N ALA A 12 11.31 -10.82 -11.54
CA ALA A 12 12.25 -9.72 -11.73
C ALA A 12 11.88 -8.49 -10.88
N LEU A 13 10.60 -8.10 -10.87
CA LEU A 13 10.13 -6.96 -10.07
C LEU A 13 10.05 -7.28 -8.58
N GLY A 14 9.84 -8.54 -8.22
CA GLY A 14 10.00 -9.03 -6.85
C GLY A 14 11.45 -8.90 -6.38
N ALA A 15 12.41 -9.39 -7.18
CA ALA A 15 13.83 -9.26 -6.89
C ALA A 15 14.26 -7.79 -6.82
N TRP A 16 13.73 -6.93 -7.69
CA TRP A 16 13.99 -5.49 -7.66
C TRP A 16 13.50 -4.84 -6.36
N GLY A 17 12.27 -5.12 -5.94
CA GLY A 17 11.75 -4.63 -4.66
C GLY A 17 12.57 -5.12 -3.47
N ALA A 18 12.92 -6.41 -3.44
CA ALA A 18 13.76 -7.00 -2.40
C ALA A 18 15.15 -6.36 -2.36
N PHE A 19 15.76 -6.12 -3.52
CA PHE A 19 17.06 -5.47 -3.64
C PHE A 19 17.05 -4.05 -3.05
N ILE A 20 16.07 -3.23 -3.41
CA ILE A 20 15.94 -1.86 -2.86
C ILE A 20 15.78 -1.91 -1.34
N ALA A 21 14.90 -2.78 -0.84
CA ALA A 21 14.62 -2.92 0.59
C ALA A 21 15.85 -3.40 1.37
N TRP A 22 16.52 -4.46 0.88
CA TRP A 22 17.76 -4.98 1.45
C TRP A 22 18.82 -3.88 1.53
N PHE A 23 19.09 -3.20 0.41
CA PHE A 23 20.08 -2.12 0.38
C PHE A 23 19.74 -1.01 1.39
N GLY A 24 18.49 -0.53 1.41
CA GLY A 24 18.06 0.54 2.32
C GLY A 24 18.08 0.17 3.81
N MET A 25 17.83 -1.09 4.15
CA MET A 25 17.87 -1.61 5.52
C MET A 25 19.30 -1.92 5.96
N SER A 26 20.11 -2.53 5.10
CA SER A 26 21.53 -2.81 5.35
C SER A 26 22.38 -1.55 5.46
N ALA A 27 22.01 -0.46 4.77
CA ALA A 27 22.67 0.84 4.92
C ALA A 27 22.37 1.54 6.26
N ALA A 28 21.30 1.14 6.96
CA ALA A 28 20.90 1.72 8.23
C ALA A 28 20.42 0.63 9.21
N PRO A 29 21.30 -0.27 9.66
CA PRO A 29 20.91 -1.48 10.41
C PRO A 29 20.23 -1.17 11.75
N HIS A 30 20.54 -0.02 12.36
CA HIS A 30 19.89 0.48 13.58
C HIS A 30 18.38 0.75 13.39
N GLN A 31 17.92 0.88 12.15
CA GLN A 31 16.52 1.09 11.79
C GLN A 31 15.77 -0.22 11.52
N LEU A 32 16.43 -1.37 11.72
CA LEU A 32 15.87 -2.71 11.56
C LEU A 32 15.17 -2.89 10.19
N ALA A 33 13.96 -3.46 10.17
CA ALA A 33 13.14 -3.66 8.98
C ALA A 33 12.33 -2.41 8.60
N LYS A 34 12.74 -1.22 9.07
CA LYS A 34 12.04 0.06 8.86
C LYS A 34 10.59 -0.02 9.35
N ASP A 35 9.60 0.31 8.53
CA ASP A 35 8.18 0.23 8.90
C ASP A 35 7.68 -1.20 9.13
N PHE A 36 8.31 -2.19 8.47
CA PHE A 36 8.00 -3.60 8.73
C PHE A 36 8.50 -4.07 10.10
N THR A 37 9.30 -3.27 10.81
CA THR A 37 9.83 -3.61 12.14
C THR A 37 8.71 -3.83 13.16
N TRP A 38 7.65 -3.02 13.13
CA TRP A 38 6.56 -3.15 14.08
C TRP A 38 5.85 -4.51 14.00
N PRO A 39 5.29 -4.91 12.85
CA PRO A 39 4.67 -6.22 12.72
C PRO A 39 5.68 -7.37 12.88
N TRP A 40 6.93 -7.21 12.43
CA TRP A 40 7.98 -8.23 12.63
C TRP A 40 8.31 -8.46 14.12
N ARG A 41 8.47 -7.40 14.92
CA ARG A 41 8.69 -7.51 16.38
C ARG A 41 7.45 -8.10 17.07
N ALA A 42 6.26 -7.64 16.70
CA ALA A 42 5.02 -8.18 17.24
C ALA A 42 4.90 -9.69 16.99
N ALA A 43 5.23 -10.15 15.78
CA ALA A 43 5.25 -11.56 15.43
C ALA A 43 6.18 -12.39 16.32
N ARG A 44 7.38 -11.89 16.62
CA ARG A 44 8.34 -12.57 17.50
C ARG A 44 7.84 -12.66 18.94
N ILE A 45 7.29 -11.57 19.47
CA ILE A 45 6.72 -11.53 20.82
C ILE A 45 5.51 -12.48 20.94
N LEU A 46 4.68 -12.57 19.90
CA LEU A 46 3.59 -13.54 19.84
C LEU A 46 4.09 -14.99 19.86
N LEU A 47 5.20 -15.30 19.16
CA LEU A 47 5.81 -16.63 19.20
C LEU A 47 6.38 -16.98 20.58
N GLU A 48 6.76 -15.99 21.37
CA GLU A 48 7.19 -16.14 22.77
C GLU A 48 5.99 -16.26 23.74
N GLY A 49 4.75 -16.17 23.25
CA GLY A 49 3.54 -16.26 24.06
C GLY A 49 3.24 -14.99 24.85
N HIS A 50 3.79 -13.85 24.43
CA HIS A 50 3.62 -12.56 25.08
C HIS A 50 2.70 -11.62 24.30
N ASP A 51 2.14 -10.64 25.01
CA ASP A 51 1.33 -9.58 24.43
C ASP A 51 2.24 -8.48 23.82
N PRO A 52 2.22 -8.28 22.49
CA PRO A 52 3.08 -7.28 21.86
C PRO A 52 2.65 -5.84 22.14
N TYR A 53 1.40 -5.57 22.53
CA TYR A 53 0.96 -4.22 22.91
C TYR A 53 1.52 -3.80 24.27
N VAL A 54 1.77 -4.76 25.16
CA VAL A 54 2.42 -4.51 26.45
C VAL A 54 3.94 -4.51 26.31
N ALA A 55 4.50 -5.49 25.59
CA ALA A 55 5.95 -5.68 25.48
C ALA A 55 6.63 -4.64 24.58
N MET A 56 5.94 -4.08 23.59
CA MET A 56 6.48 -3.05 22.70
C MET A 56 6.15 -1.65 23.21
N ALA A 57 6.64 -1.27 24.39
CA ALA A 57 6.58 0.12 24.85
C ALA A 57 7.60 1.00 24.11
N ALA A 58 7.34 2.32 24.05
CA ALA A 58 8.30 3.28 23.53
C ALA A 58 9.52 3.36 24.48
N SER A 59 10.72 3.15 23.95
CA SER A 59 11.93 2.97 24.77
C SER A 59 13.17 3.67 24.23
N GLY A 60 13.11 4.34 23.07
CA GLY A 60 14.31 4.93 22.48
C GLY A 60 14.11 5.61 21.13
N PRO A 61 15.17 5.78 20.33
CA PRO A 61 15.07 6.37 18.98
C PRO A 61 14.31 5.43 18.03
N TYR A 62 13.99 5.93 16.83
CA TYR A 62 13.41 5.11 15.77
C TYR A 62 14.18 3.80 15.57
N PRO A 63 13.50 2.63 15.46
CA PRO A 63 12.05 2.42 15.41
C PRO A 63 11.39 2.13 16.78
N PHE A 64 12.06 2.41 17.90
CA PHE A 64 11.59 2.17 19.27
C PHE A 64 10.92 3.40 19.91
N ASN A 65 10.73 4.47 19.15
CA ASN A 65 10.19 5.73 19.63
C ASN A 65 8.66 5.73 19.83
N VAL A 66 7.98 4.67 19.38
CA VAL A 66 6.55 4.45 19.57
C VAL A 66 6.29 2.96 19.78
N GLY A 67 5.22 2.63 20.49
CA GLY A 67 4.80 1.25 20.68
C GLY A 67 4.17 0.61 19.45
N LEU A 68 3.51 -0.54 19.64
CA LEU A 68 2.80 -1.22 18.54
C LEU A 68 1.52 -0.44 18.15
N PHE A 69 1.59 0.35 17.09
CA PHE A 69 0.43 1.06 16.53
C PHE A 69 -0.25 0.33 15.36
N TYR A 70 0.30 -0.81 14.94
CA TYR A 70 -0.33 -1.71 13.98
C TYR A 70 -1.38 -2.60 14.66
N PRO A 71 -2.50 -2.93 14.00
CA PRO A 71 -3.45 -3.92 14.51
C PRO A 71 -2.83 -5.32 14.48
N LEU A 72 -3.28 -6.20 15.38
CA LEU A 72 -2.69 -7.54 15.56
C LEU A 72 -2.64 -8.41 14.30
N PRO A 73 -3.63 -8.36 13.38
CA PRO A 73 -3.52 -9.01 12.07
C PRO A 73 -2.20 -8.76 11.33
N ALA A 74 -1.60 -7.57 11.48
CA ALA A 74 -0.30 -7.27 10.88
C ALA A 74 0.83 -8.12 11.47
N GLY A 75 0.85 -8.31 12.79
CA GLY A 75 1.80 -9.19 13.47
C GLY A 75 1.62 -10.65 13.06
N ILE A 76 0.38 -11.12 12.93
CA ILE A 76 0.08 -12.49 12.48
C ILE A 76 0.58 -12.71 11.05
N LEU A 77 0.34 -11.76 10.14
CA LEU A 77 0.84 -11.87 8.77
C LEU A 77 2.38 -11.79 8.68
N ALA A 78 3.04 -11.25 9.70
CA ALA A 78 4.50 -11.20 9.78
C ALA A 78 5.14 -12.45 10.40
N LEU A 79 4.36 -13.40 10.94
CA LEU A 79 4.86 -14.66 11.51
C LEU A 79 5.82 -15.43 10.58
N PRO A 80 5.57 -15.56 9.25
CA PRO A 80 6.51 -16.24 8.36
C PRO A 80 7.90 -15.60 8.30
N PHE A 81 8.02 -14.34 8.68
CA PHE A 81 9.26 -13.56 8.64
C PHE A 81 9.92 -13.39 10.02
N ALA A 82 9.23 -13.77 11.10
CA ALA A 82 9.70 -13.59 12.48
C ALA A 82 11.08 -14.23 12.77
N PRO A 83 11.41 -15.44 12.25
CA PRO A 83 12.72 -16.07 12.49
C PRO A 83 13.89 -15.35 11.82
N LEU A 84 13.61 -14.51 10.82
CA LEU A 84 14.63 -13.88 10.00
C LEU A 84 15.20 -12.62 10.67
N GLU A 85 16.44 -12.29 10.30
CA GLU A 85 17.02 -10.99 10.63
C GLU A 85 16.22 -9.85 9.99
N PRO A 86 16.14 -8.66 10.63
CA PRO A 86 15.23 -7.60 10.22
C PRO A 86 15.38 -7.18 8.75
N ALA A 87 16.61 -7.01 8.26
CA ALA A 87 16.86 -6.60 6.87
C ALA A 87 16.37 -7.67 5.88
N LEU A 88 16.59 -8.95 6.18
CA LEU A 88 16.12 -10.05 5.35
C LEU A 88 14.60 -10.18 5.39
N ALA A 89 14.00 -10.05 6.58
CA ALA A 89 12.55 -10.07 6.78
C ALA A 89 11.87 -8.99 5.94
N GLY A 90 12.33 -7.74 6.04
CA GLY A 90 11.79 -6.62 5.27
C GLY A 90 12.03 -6.76 3.77
N ALA A 91 13.21 -7.22 3.35
CA ALA A 91 13.51 -7.44 1.93
C ALA A 91 12.61 -8.52 1.31
N LEU A 92 12.42 -9.64 1.99
CA LEU A 92 11.54 -10.71 1.50
C LEU A 92 10.06 -10.28 1.51
N PHE A 93 9.61 -9.57 2.54
CA PHE A 93 8.26 -9.00 2.59
C PHE A 93 8.00 -8.09 1.38
N ILE A 94 8.90 -7.14 1.10
CA ILE A 94 8.77 -6.24 -0.05
C ILE A 94 8.90 -7.00 -1.37
N GLY A 95 9.79 -7.98 -1.46
CA GLY A 95 9.99 -8.79 -2.65
C GLY A 95 8.73 -9.59 -3.04
N VAL A 96 8.14 -10.29 -2.07
CA VAL A 96 6.87 -11.01 -2.25
C VAL A 96 5.75 -10.04 -2.61
N SER A 97 5.65 -8.92 -1.90
CA SER A 97 4.63 -7.89 -2.16
C SER A 97 4.73 -7.32 -3.58
N SER A 98 5.96 -7.09 -4.05
CA SER A 98 6.28 -6.55 -5.37
C SER A 98 6.03 -7.58 -6.48
N ALA A 99 6.37 -8.85 -6.26
CA ALA A 99 6.06 -9.94 -7.18
C ALA A 99 4.54 -10.12 -7.36
N LEU A 100 3.77 -10.07 -6.27
CA LEU A 100 2.31 -10.17 -6.32
C LEU A 100 1.69 -8.97 -7.05
N LEU A 101 2.19 -7.75 -6.80
CA LEU A 101 1.75 -6.56 -7.50
C LEU A 101 2.05 -6.63 -9.01
N ALA A 102 3.26 -7.05 -9.38
CA ALA A 102 3.67 -7.23 -10.76
C ALA A 102 2.82 -8.31 -11.47
N TRP A 103 2.53 -9.42 -10.78
CA TRP A 103 1.66 -10.47 -11.29
C TRP A 103 0.24 -9.96 -11.57
N ALA A 104 -0.31 -9.17 -10.64
CA ALA A 104 -1.63 -8.59 -10.77
C ALA A 104 -1.70 -7.62 -11.97
N VAL A 105 -0.77 -6.67 -12.01
CA VAL A 105 -0.71 -5.60 -13.02
C VAL A 105 -0.43 -6.15 -14.41
N SER A 106 0.51 -7.09 -14.55
CA SER A 106 0.85 -7.71 -15.84
C SER A 106 -0.31 -8.53 -16.45
N GLY A 107 -1.25 -8.97 -15.62
CA GLY A 107 -2.45 -9.69 -16.04
C GLY A 107 -3.57 -8.78 -16.52
N SER A 108 -3.80 -7.64 -15.86
CA SER A 108 -4.95 -6.77 -16.14
C SER A 108 -4.62 -5.51 -16.94
N ALA A 109 -3.45 -4.91 -16.71
CA ALA A 109 -3.09 -3.60 -17.21
C ALA A 109 -1.55 -3.44 -17.29
N PRO A 110 -0.85 -4.12 -18.23
CA PRO A 110 0.61 -4.11 -18.31
C PRO A 110 1.23 -2.72 -18.41
N HIS A 111 0.49 -1.74 -18.93
CA HIS A 111 0.92 -0.35 -18.96
C HIS A 111 1.21 0.25 -17.57
N ARG A 112 0.64 -0.32 -16.50
CA ARG A 112 0.89 0.12 -15.12
C ARG A 112 2.22 -0.40 -14.56
N LEU A 113 2.98 -1.24 -15.26
CA LEU A 113 4.30 -1.70 -14.79
C LEU A 113 5.29 -0.54 -14.56
N TRP A 114 5.07 0.62 -15.19
CA TRP A 114 5.80 1.86 -14.90
C TRP A 114 5.63 2.38 -13.46
N LEU A 115 4.67 1.85 -12.69
CA LEU A 115 4.55 2.16 -11.26
C LEU A 115 5.78 1.74 -10.46
N PHE A 116 6.50 0.69 -10.89
CA PHE A 116 7.70 0.20 -10.22
C PHE A 116 8.90 1.17 -10.37
N ALA A 117 8.80 2.13 -11.29
CA ALA A 117 9.75 3.21 -11.47
C ALA A 117 9.29 4.52 -10.80
N SER A 118 8.20 4.52 -10.01
CA SER A 118 7.69 5.71 -9.33
C SER A 118 8.38 5.97 -7.99
N ALA A 119 8.41 7.22 -7.55
CA ALA A 119 8.94 7.57 -6.23
C ALA A 119 8.14 6.90 -5.08
N PRO A 120 6.80 6.80 -5.12
CA PRO A 120 6.02 6.02 -4.15
C PRO A 120 6.43 4.55 -4.03
N PHE A 121 6.72 3.87 -5.15
CA PHE A 121 7.19 2.49 -5.09
C PHE A 121 8.59 2.41 -4.46
N ALA A 122 9.52 3.25 -4.90
CA ALA A 122 10.87 3.29 -4.35
C ALA A 122 10.86 3.57 -2.84
N MET A 123 10.09 4.56 -2.40
CA MET A 123 9.90 4.88 -0.98
C MET A 123 9.25 3.73 -0.21
N ALA A 124 8.25 3.07 -0.79
CA ALA A 124 7.62 1.92 -0.15
C ALA A 124 8.61 0.76 0.05
N ALA A 125 9.43 0.48 -0.96
CA ALA A 125 10.46 -0.55 -0.87
C ALA A 125 11.57 -0.19 0.14
N LEU A 126 12.10 1.04 0.07
CA LEU A 126 13.15 1.53 0.99
C LEU A 126 12.73 1.51 2.46
N LEU A 127 11.42 1.71 2.73
CA LEU A 127 10.88 1.82 4.08
C LEU A 127 10.13 0.58 4.56
N GLY A 128 10.13 -0.53 3.81
CA GLY A 128 9.45 -1.75 4.25
C GLY A 128 7.93 -1.60 4.37
N GLN A 129 7.30 -0.82 3.49
CA GLN A 129 5.89 -0.44 3.59
C GLN A 129 4.92 -1.47 3.01
N TRP A 130 3.69 -1.46 3.55
CA TRP A 130 2.58 -2.33 3.12
C TRP A 130 1.94 -1.95 1.78
N SER A 131 2.23 -0.76 1.26
CA SER A 131 1.57 -0.23 0.06
C SER A 131 1.64 -1.14 -1.17
N PRO A 132 2.75 -1.85 -1.47
CA PRO A 132 2.80 -2.73 -2.64
C PRO A 132 1.83 -3.91 -2.53
N ILE A 133 1.74 -4.57 -1.36
CA ILE A 133 0.82 -5.70 -1.17
C ILE A 133 -0.64 -5.26 -1.09
N LEU A 134 -0.91 -4.09 -0.51
CA LEU A 134 -2.27 -3.52 -0.49
C LEU A 134 -2.71 -3.07 -1.90
N THR A 135 -1.79 -2.53 -2.70
CA THR A 135 -2.06 -2.22 -4.11
C THR A 135 -2.31 -3.50 -4.90
N ALA A 136 -1.57 -4.58 -4.62
CA ALA A 136 -1.84 -5.90 -5.22
C ALA A 136 -3.23 -6.43 -4.80
N ALA A 137 -3.60 -6.28 -3.54
CA ALA A 137 -4.90 -6.70 -2.99
C ALA A 137 -6.10 -5.96 -3.63
N ALA A 138 -5.90 -4.72 -4.08
CA ALA A 138 -6.91 -4.01 -4.87
C ALA A 138 -7.21 -4.73 -6.21
N LEU A 139 -6.22 -5.40 -6.79
CA LEU A 139 -6.34 -6.10 -8.07
C LEU A 139 -6.63 -7.60 -7.93
N LEU A 140 -6.26 -8.21 -6.80
CA LEU A 140 -6.39 -9.64 -6.51
C LEU A 140 -7.33 -9.86 -5.33
N PRO A 141 -8.62 -10.19 -5.55
CA PRO A 141 -9.57 -10.42 -4.47
C PRO A 141 -9.14 -11.48 -3.45
N ALA A 142 -8.39 -12.50 -3.89
CA ALA A 142 -7.85 -13.55 -3.01
C ALA A 142 -6.81 -13.03 -2.00
N LEU A 143 -6.23 -11.84 -2.24
CA LEU A 143 -5.25 -11.21 -1.36
C LEU A 143 -5.88 -10.19 -0.42
N GLN A 144 -7.19 -9.89 -0.56
CA GLN A 144 -7.85 -8.87 0.25
C GLN A 144 -7.97 -9.20 1.74
N PHE A 145 -7.63 -10.42 2.19
CA PHE A 145 -7.52 -10.69 3.63
C PHE A 145 -6.44 -9.81 4.30
N VAL A 146 -5.41 -9.38 3.57
CA VAL A 146 -4.32 -8.54 4.09
C VAL A 146 -4.76 -7.12 4.46
N ILE A 147 -5.97 -6.68 4.05
CA ILE A 147 -6.47 -5.32 4.37
C ILE A 147 -6.62 -5.10 5.88
N ALA A 148 -6.84 -6.17 6.65
CA ALA A 148 -6.95 -6.11 8.11
C ALA A 148 -5.64 -5.70 8.80
N ALA A 149 -4.49 -5.87 8.15
CA ALA A 149 -3.19 -5.49 8.70
C ALA A 149 -2.93 -3.97 8.64
N LYS A 150 -3.56 -3.25 7.71
CA LYS A 150 -3.45 -1.78 7.61
C LYS A 150 -4.81 -1.22 7.15
N PRO A 151 -5.81 -1.14 8.05
CA PRO A 151 -7.23 -0.99 7.68
C PRO A 151 -7.54 0.31 6.94
N ASN A 152 -6.79 1.39 7.18
CA ASN A 152 -6.93 2.64 6.44
C ASN A 152 -6.67 2.46 4.93
N ILE A 153 -5.45 2.07 4.54
CA ILE A 153 -5.09 1.88 3.13
C ILE A 153 -5.73 0.59 2.58
N GLY A 154 -5.92 -0.43 3.43
CA GLY A 154 -6.63 -1.65 3.10
C GLY A 154 -8.09 -1.42 2.70
N LEU A 155 -8.79 -0.49 3.36
CA LEU A 155 -10.13 -0.09 2.95
C LEU A 155 -10.13 0.50 1.54
N VAL A 156 -9.13 1.31 1.18
CA VAL A 156 -8.99 1.85 -0.18
C VAL A 156 -8.81 0.72 -1.19
N ALA A 157 -7.96 -0.27 -0.89
CA ALA A 157 -7.74 -1.42 -1.75
C ALA A 157 -9.06 -2.20 -1.98
N TRP A 158 -9.85 -2.41 -0.94
CA TRP A 158 -11.16 -3.04 -1.05
C TRP A 158 -12.15 -2.18 -1.85
N LEU A 159 -12.19 -0.86 -1.63
CA LEU A 159 -13.07 0.07 -2.36
C LEU A 159 -12.80 0.07 -3.87
N TYR A 160 -11.58 -0.18 -4.32
CA TYR A 160 -11.26 -0.30 -5.75
C TYR A 160 -12.09 -1.43 -6.39
N ARG A 161 -12.03 -2.64 -5.82
CA ARG A 161 -12.80 -3.80 -6.29
C ARG A 161 -13.34 -4.61 -5.10
N PRO A 162 -14.52 -4.22 -4.57
CA PRO A 162 -15.11 -4.91 -3.43
C PRO A 162 -15.34 -6.39 -3.73
N SER A 163 -14.97 -7.25 -2.78
CA SER A 163 -15.21 -8.69 -2.88
C SER A 163 -15.71 -9.24 -1.55
N TRP A 164 -16.76 -10.05 -1.60
CA TRP A 164 -17.25 -10.78 -0.43
C TRP A 164 -16.26 -11.84 0.05
N ARG A 165 -15.51 -12.47 -0.87
CA ARG A 165 -14.43 -13.40 -0.52
C ARG A 165 -13.29 -12.67 0.19
N GLY A 166 -12.95 -11.48 -0.30
CA GLY A 166 -11.96 -10.61 0.33
C GLY A 166 -12.37 -10.15 1.73
N ALA A 167 -13.62 -9.67 1.87
CA ALA A 167 -14.19 -9.29 3.15
C ALA A 167 -14.24 -10.48 4.13
N GLY A 168 -14.69 -11.65 3.68
CA GLY A 168 -14.69 -12.88 4.46
C GLY A 168 -13.29 -13.27 4.92
N GLY A 169 -12.28 -13.16 4.06
CA GLY A 169 -10.87 -13.39 4.43
C GLY A 169 -10.34 -12.40 5.47
N ALA A 170 -10.68 -11.12 5.35
CA ALA A 170 -10.28 -10.10 6.32
C ALA A 170 -10.96 -10.30 7.69
N VAL A 171 -12.25 -10.66 7.68
CA VAL A 171 -13.00 -11.03 8.90
C VAL A 171 -12.41 -12.29 9.52
N ALA A 172 -12.12 -13.33 8.73
CA ALA A 172 -11.50 -14.55 9.22
C ALA A 172 -10.14 -14.26 9.88
N LEU A 173 -9.29 -13.44 9.26
CA LEU A 173 -8.02 -13.03 9.87
C LEU A 173 -8.22 -12.23 11.17
N GLY A 174 -9.21 -11.34 11.22
CA GLY A 174 -9.58 -10.63 12.45
C GLY A 174 -10.10 -11.55 13.56
N LEU A 175 -10.85 -12.59 13.21
CA LEU A 175 -11.30 -13.61 14.16
C LEU A 175 -10.13 -14.46 14.68
N VAL A 176 -9.21 -14.86 13.80
CA VAL A 176 -7.97 -15.53 14.20
C VAL A 176 -7.16 -14.63 15.13
N SER A 177 -7.06 -13.33 14.86
CA SER A 177 -6.34 -12.41 15.74
C SER A 177 -7.02 -12.24 17.10
N LEU A 178 -8.35 -12.22 17.14
CA LEU A 178 -9.11 -12.23 18.40
C LEU A 178 -8.92 -13.53 19.18
N ALA A 179 -8.81 -14.68 18.51
CA ALA A 179 -8.53 -15.95 19.16
C ALA A 179 -7.12 -15.99 19.76
N VAL A 180 -6.14 -15.36 19.10
CA VAL A 180 -4.75 -15.26 19.59
C VAL A 180 -4.63 -14.32 20.79
N LEU A 181 -5.25 -13.14 20.74
CA LEU A 181 -5.19 -12.15 21.82
C LEU A 181 -6.52 -11.38 21.93
N PRO A 182 -7.50 -11.86 22.72
CA PRO A 182 -8.87 -11.31 22.70
C PRO A 182 -9.00 -9.81 22.98
N ARG A 183 -8.06 -9.24 23.73
CA ARG A 183 -8.06 -7.83 24.16
C ARG A 183 -7.38 -6.88 23.19
N TRP A 184 -6.76 -7.41 22.12
CA TRP A 184 -5.98 -6.62 21.17
C TRP A 184 -6.71 -5.41 20.58
N PRO A 185 -8.04 -5.41 20.31
CA PRO A 185 -8.69 -4.22 19.77
C PRO A 185 -8.68 -3.06 20.76
N LEU A 186 -8.84 -3.35 22.05
CA LEU A 186 -8.82 -2.33 23.11
C LEU A 186 -7.39 -1.81 23.33
N GLU A 187 -6.42 -2.72 23.38
CA GLU A 187 -4.99 -2.38 23.52
C GLU A 187 -4.48 -1.59 22.31
N TRP A 188 -4.91 -1.95 21.10
CA TRP A 188 -4.60 -1.21 19.89
C TRP A 188 -5.20 0.19 19.91
N LEU A 189 -6.47 0.35 20.32
CA LEU A 189 -7.09 1.67 20.45
C LEU A 189 -6.37 2.55 21.49
N GLN A 190 -5.85 1.96 22.58
CA GLN A 190 -5.01 2.66 23.55
C GLN A 190 -3.67 3.06 22.95
N ALA A 191 -2.97 2.15 22.26
CA ALA A 191 -1.70 2.42 21.60
C ALA A 191 -1.80 3.51 20.51
N LEU A 192 -2.97 3.65 19.86
CA LEU A 192 -3.22 4.71 18.90
C LEU A 192 -3.31 6.12 19.52
N GLN A 193 -3.49 6.24 20.84
CA GLN A 193 -3.51 7.55 21.51
C GLN A 193 -2.13 8.22 21.50
N ASP A 194 -1.08 7.41 21.59
CA ASP A 194 0.33 7.84 21.58
C ASP A 194 0.94 7.84 20.16
N ALA A 195 0.22 7.30 19.18
CA ALA A 195 0.66 7.25 17.79
C ALA A 195 0.48 8.60 17.09
N PRO A 196 1.34 8.94 16.10
CA PRO A 196 1.15 10.14 15.30
C PRO A 196 -0.20 10.14 14.58
N ARG A 197 -0.94 11.26 14.66
CA ARG A 197 -2.25 11.40 14.02
C ARG A 197 -2.11 11.85 12.57
N TYR A 198 -2.71 11.08 11.67
CA TYR A 198 -2.75 11.39 10.25
C TYR A 198 -4.14 11.83 9.80
N ARG A 199 -4.19 12.58 8.70
CA ARG A 199 -5.43 13.05 8.09
C ARG A 199 -5.44 12.68 6.61
N GLY A 200 -6.62 12.46 6.06
CA GLY A 200 -6.80 12.34 4.62
C GLY A 200 -6.52 13.67 3.90
N PRO A 201 -6.07 13.64 2.64
CA PRO A 201 -5.88 14.82 1.78
C PRO A 201 -7.04 15.81 1.82
N ALA A 202 -8.28 15.31 1.78
CA ALA A 202 -9.49 16.13 1.69
C ALA A 202 -9.69 17.09 2.87
N PHE A 203 -9.01 16.85 3.99
CA PHE A 203 -9.06 17.70 5.19
C PHE A 203 -8.07 18.88 5.13
N SER A 204 -7.58 19.22 3.94
CA SER A 204 -6.85 20.45 3.63
C SER A 204 -7.59 21.19 2.52
N LEU A 205 -7.45 22.53 2.45
CA LEU A 205 -8.11 23.33 1.43
C LEU A 205 -7.75 22.87 0.01
N ALA A 206 -6.46 22.64 -0.26
CA ALA A 206 -5.98 22.15 -1.55
C ALA A 206 -6.42 20.70 -1.82
N GLY A 207 -6.43 19.84 -0.80
CA GLY A 207 -6.81 18.45 -0.98
C GLY A 207 -8.32 18.22 -1.07
N ALA A 208 -9.17 19.15 -0.64
CA ALA A 208 -10.63 19.05 -0.80
C ALA A 208 -11.05 18.82 -2.27
N PHE A 209 -10.28 19.36 -3.22
CA PHE A 209 -10.50 19.13 -4.66
C PHE A 209 -10.38 17.67 -5.08
N THR A 210 -9.66 16.82 -4.33
CA THR A 210 -9.60 15.38 -4.59
C THR A 210 -10.97 14.69 -4.50
N LEU A 211 -11.92 15.29 -3.78
CA LEU A 211 -13.30 14.80 -3.68
C LEU A 211 -14.09 14.94 -4.99
N LEU A 212 -13.60 15.72 -5.97
CA LEU A 212 -14.18 15.72 -7.32
C LEU A 212 -14.13 14.32 -7.98
N ALA A 213 -13.34 13.39 -7.44
CA ALA A 213 -13.39 11.98 -7.79
C ALA A 213 -14.79 11.35 -7.62
N VAL A 214 -15.66 11.92 -6.78
CA VAL A 214 -17.07 11.51 -6.63
C VAL A 214 -17.82 11.53 -7.97
N LEU A 215 -17.46 12.43 -8.89
CA LEU A 215 -18.05 12.49 -10.23
C LEU A 215 -17.80 11.20 -11.04
N ARG A 216 -16.81 10.39 -10.63
CA ARG A 216 -16.47 9.11 -11.25
C ARG A 216 -16.62 7.92 -10.27
N TRP A 217 -17.42 8.04 -9.20
CA TRP A 217 -17.56 7.02 -8.14
C TRP A 217 -18.00 5.62 -8.63
N ARG A 218 -18.69 5.53 -9.77
CA ARG A 218 -19.07 4.25 -10.37
C ARG A 218 -17.87 3.45 -10.86
N ARG A 219 -16.74 4.11 -11.17
CA ARG A 219 -15.49 3.46 -11.60
C ARG A 219 -14.67 3.00 -10.39
N PRO A 220 -13.95 1.87 -10.48
CA PRO A 220 -12.96 1.44 -9.48
C PRO A 220 -11.99 2.55 -9.09
N GLU A 221 -11.46 3.27 -10.08
CA GLU A 221 -10.50 4.35 -9.92
C GLU A 221 -11.09 5.53 -9.14
N GLY A 222 -12.38 5.84 -9.35
CA GLY A 222 -13.08 6.88 -8.61
C GLY A 222 -13.27 6.52 -7.13
N ARG A 223 -13.68 5.28 -6.84
CA ARG A 223 -13.78 4.80 -5.44
C ARG A 223 -12.45 4.79 -4.71
N LEU A 224 -11.39 4.33 -5.39
CA LEU A 224 -10.04 4.38 -4.86
C LEU A 224 -9.62 5.81 -4.57
N MET A 225 -9.86 6.75 -5.48
CA MET A 225 -9.46 8.14 -5.29
C MET A 225 -10.23 8.81 -4.14
N ILE A 226 -11.53 8.53 -4.00
CA ILE A 226 -12.33 8.97 -2.83
C ILE A 226 -11.76 8.36 -1.54
N GLY A 227 -11.45 7.06 -1.55
CA GLY A 227 -10.85 6.38 -0.41
C GLY A 227 -9.54 7.04 0.00
N MET A 228 -8.59 7.19 -0.94
CA MET A 228 -7.30 7.85 -0.72
C MET A 228 -7.42 9.30 -0.24
N ALA A 229 -8.50 10.00 -0.62
CA ALA A 229 -8.76 11.38 -0.19
C ALA A 229 -9.23 11.46 1.28
N LEU A 230 -9.95 10.44 1.75
CA LEU A 230 -10.62 10.47 3.06
C LEU A 230 -9.85 9.73 4.15
N VAL A 231 -9.20 8.61 3.82
CA VAL A 231 -8.53 7.80 4.84
C VAL A 231 -7.28 8.50 5.40
N PRO A 232 -6.99 8.37 6.70
CA PRO A 232 -5.72 8.81 7.27
C PRO A 232 -4.55 8.14 6.56
N GLN A 233 -3.56 8.92 6.13
CA GLN A 233 -2.35 8.41 5.48
C GLN A 233 -1.14 9.24 5.88
N LEU A 234 0.05 8.62 5.89
CA LEU A 234 1.28 9.38 6.01
C LEU A 234 1.61 9.96 4.62
N ALA A 235 1.70 11.29 4.54
CA ALA A 235 2.12 11.98 3.33
C ALA A 235 3.65 11.88 3.15
N LEU A 236 4.18 10.67 2.98
CA LEU A 236 5.60 10.41 2.73
C LEU A 236 5.80 9.52 1.50
N PHE A 237 5.00 9.78 0.47
CA PHE A 237 5.00 9.16 -0.86
C PHE A 237 4.54 7.70 -0.91
N TYR A 238 4.94 6.85 0.04
CA TYR A 238 4.69 5.41 -0.05
C TYR A 238 3.19 5.04 0.05
N ASP A 239 2.40 5.74 0.88
CA ASP A 239 0.96 5.46 1.01
C ASP A 239 0.20 5.83 -0.27
N GLN A 240 0.80 6.62 -1.16
CA GLN A 240 0.18 7.06 -2.41
C GLN A 240 0.35 6.07 -3.57
N LEU A 241 1.06 4.97 -3.40
CA LEU A 241 1.23 3.97 -4.45
C LEU A 241 -0.09 3.48 -5.09
N PRO A 242 -1.20 3.27 -4.35
CA PRO A 242 -2.48 2.87 -4.95
C PRO A 242 -3.01 3.85 -6.00
N VAL A 243 -2.60 5.12 -5.97
CA VAL A 243 -2.97 6.14 -6.98
C VAL A 243 -2.51 5.75 -8.39
N TRP A 244 -1.49 4.89 -8.53
CA TRP A 244 -1.05 4.34 -9.83
C TRP A 244 -2.05 3.35 -10.46
N LEU A 245 -3.14 3.02 -9.77
CA LEU A 245 -4.26 2.31 -10.40
C LEU A 245 -5.20 3.24 -11.19
N VAL A 246 -5.03 4.57 -11.09
CA VAL A 246 -5.85 5.55 -11.81
C VAL A 246 -5.48 5.70 -13.30
N PRO A 247 -4.20 5.80 -13.70
CA PRO A 247 -3.83 5.91 -15.10
C PRO A 247 -4.37 4.74 -15.95
N ASP A 248 -4.86 5.07 -17.15
CA ASP A 248 -5.47 4.16 -18.12
C ASP A 248 -4.59 3.89 -19.35
N THR A 249 -3.42 4.53 -19.43
CA THR A 249 -2.44 4.35 -20.52
C THR A 249 -1.01 4.37 -20.00
N TRP A 250 -0.08 3.85 -20.80
CA TRP A 250 1.34 3.84 -20.43
C TRP A 250 1.91 5.26 -20.34
N LYS A 251 1.49 6.18 -21.22
CA LYS A 251 1.92 7.60 -21.20
C LYS A 251 1.50 8.28 -19.90
N ARG A 252 0.24 8.08 -19.48
CA ARG A 252 -0.28 8.62 -18.23
C ARG A 252 0.40 8.02 -17.00
N THR A 253 0.68 6.71 -17.02
CA THR A 253 1.42 6.05 -15.95
C THR A 253 2.86 6.58 -15.85
N ALA A 254 3.57 6.67 -16.98
CA ALA A 254 4.93 7.19 -17.04
C ALA A 254 5.00 8.66 -16.63
N LEU A 255 4.05 9.50 -17.09
CA LEU A 255 3.95 10.89 -16.67
C LEU A 255 3.74 11.01 -15.16
N LEU A 256 2.82 10.23 -14.57
CA LEU A 256 2.60 10.25 -13.13
C LEU A 256 3.84 9.78 -12.35
N SER A 257 4.53 8.74 -12.84
CA SER A 257 5.82 8.30 -12.29
C SER A 257 6.87 9.41 -12.34
N ALA A 258 7.01 10.13 -13.46
CA ALA A 258 7.94 11.24 -13.59
C ALA A 258 7.60 12.40 -12.64
N LEU A 259 6.33 12.82 -12.59
CA LEU A 259 5.87 13.88 -11.69
C LEU A 259 6.08 13.50 -10.22
N SER A 260 5.99 12.22 -9.87
CA SER A 260 6.26 11.76 -8.50
C SER A 260 7.73 11.92 -8.09
N TRP A 261 8.67 11.80 -9.02
CA TRP A 261 10.09 12.10 -8.76
C TRP A 261 10.36 13.59 -8.66
N VAL A 262 9.68 14.40 -9.47
CA VAL A 262 9.72 15.87 -9.32
C VAL A 262 9.20 16.27 -7.94
N ALA A 263 8.10 15.67 -7.48
CA ALA A 263 7.55 15.90 -6.15
C ALA A 263 8.52 15.51 -5.04
N TRP A 264 9.16 14.35 -5.18
CA TRP A 264 10.19 13.89 -4.26
C TRP A 264 11.39 14.84 -4.25
N GLY A 265 11.84 15.32 -5.42
CA GLY A 265 12.96 16.25 -5.55
C GLY A 265 12.71 17.60 -4.88
N PHE A 266 11.49 18.14 -4.98
CA PHE A 266 11.11 19.36 -4.25
C PHE A 266 11.02 19.15 -2.74
N TRP A 267 10.62 17.96 -2.30
CA TRP A 267 10.59 17.62 -0.88
C TRP A 267 11.97 17.31 -0.28
N TYR A 268 12.88 16.72 -1.06
CA TYR A 268 14.14 16.15 -0.57
C TYR A 268 14.99 17.11 0.28
N PRO A 269 15.14 18.41 -0.05
CA PRO A 269 15.86 19.35 0.80
C PRO A 269 15.29 19.48 2.23
N SER A 270 14.01 19.17 2.42
CA SER A 270 13.33 19.17 3.72
C SER A 270 13.32 17.81 4.42
N SER A 271 13.91 16.76 3.81
CA SER A 271 13.86 15.39 4.33
C SER A 271 14.53 15.20 5.68
N ALA A 272 15.56 16.00 5.98
CA ALA A 272 16.29 15.98 7.25
C ALA A 272 15.61 16.80 8.36
N LEU A 273 14.54 17.55 8.05
CA LEU A 273 13.85 18.39 9.02
C LEU A 273 12.84 17.57 9.84
N ALA A 274 12.59 18.00 11.08
CA ALA A 274 11.51 17.44 11.90
C ALA A 274 10.13 17.59 11.24
N SER A 275 9.96 18.63 10.41
CA SER A 275 8.76 18.90 9.62
C SER A 275 8.73 18.18 8.25
N SER A 276 9.60 17.20 8.02
CA SER A 276 9.73 16.53 6.72
C SER A 276 8.39 15.95 6.23
N VAL A 277 7.61 15.29 7.08
CA VAL A 277 6.31 14.72 6.71
C VAL A 277 5.32 15.80 6.26
N PRO A 278 5.01 16.84 7.06
CA PRO A 278 4.17 17.96 6.60
C PRO A 278 4.68 18.61 5.31
N ALA A 279 6.00 18.78 5.17
CA ALA A 279 6.62 19.43 4.01
C ALA A 279 6.42 18.68 2.68
N ALA A 280 6.18 17.36 2.72
CA ALA A 280 5.89 16.57 1.51
C ALA A 280 4.46 16.78 0.99
N THR A 281 3.53 17.19 1.87
CA THR A 281 2.09 17.22 1.57
C THR A 281 1.74 18.08 0.35
N PRO A 282 2.21 19.35 0.22
CA PRO A 282 1.89 20.18 -0.94
C PRO A 282 2.34 19.55 -2.25
N TRP A 283 3.54 18.96 -2.28
CA TRP A 283 4.10 18.33 -3.48
C TRP A 283 3.34 17.06 -3.85
N ILE A 284 2.97 16.23 -2.89
CA ILE A 284 2.12 15.06 -3.11
C ILE A 284 0.75 15.48 -3.65
N LEU A 285 0.13 16.54 -3.11
CA LEU A 285 -1.17 17.02 -3.59
C LEU A 285 -1.09 17.53 -5.03
N VAL A 286 -0.12 18.39 -5.33
CA VAL A 286 -0.01 19.08 -6.63
C VAL A 286 0.53 18.17 -7.74
N LEU A 287 1.46 17.27 -7.43
CA LEU A 287 2.19 16.50 -8.44
C LEU A 287 1.81 15.02 -8.48
N ILE A 288 1.02 14.51 -7.53
CA ILE A 288 0.49 13.13 -7.55
C ILE A 288 -1.04 13.14 -7.58
N TYR A 289 -1.70 13.73 -6.58
CA TYR A 289 -3.16 13.69 -6.49
C TYR A 289 -3.85 14.49 -7.59
N ALA A 290 -3.44 15.73 -7.85
CA ALA A 290 -4.07 16.57 -8.87
C ALA A 290 -3.92 16.01 -10.30
N PRO A 291 -2.76 15.54 -10.76
CA PRO A 291 -2.62 14.91 -12.07
C PRO A 291 -3.42 13.61 -12.16
N ALA A 292 -3.42 12.77 -11.11
CA ALA A 292 -4.23 11.56 -11.09
C ALA A 292 -5.73 11.88 -11.16
N LEU A 293 -6.20 12.90 -10.42
CA LEU A 293 -7.57 13.38 -10.49
C LEU A 293 -7.93 13.84 -11.92
N LEU A 294 -7.06 14.63 -12.56
CA LEU A 294 -7.28 15.07 -13.93
C LEU A 294 -7.33 13.89 -14.90
N MET A 295 -6.44 12.91 -14.76
CA MET A 295 -6.47 11.67 -15.56
C MET A 295 -7.78 10.90 -15.36
N LEU A 296 -8.28 10.80 -14.13
CA LEU A 296 -9.56 10.17 -13.79
C LEU A 296 -10.74 10.91 -14.43
N LEU A 297 -10.79 12.24 -14.29
CA LEU A 297 -11.89 13.07 -14.80
C LEU A 297 -11.90 13.14 -16.33
N THR A 298 -10.74 13.04 -16.97
CA THR A 298 -10.59 13.04 -18.44
C THR A 298 -10.55 11.64 -19.04
N ALA A 299 -10.54 10.58 -18.24
CA ALA A 299 -10.51 9.20 -18.73
C ALA A 299 -11.76 8.96 -19.59
N ARG A 300 -11.54 8.46 -20.80
CA ARG A 300 -12.63 8.10 -21.72
C ARG A 300 -13.46 6.98 -21.09
N ALA A 301 -14.77 6.99 -21.35
CA ALA A 301 -15.58 5.82 -21.06
C ALA A 301 -14.97 4.66 -21.86
N ALA A 302 -14.73 3.52 -21.20
CA ALA A 302 -14.36 2.32 -21.96
C ALA A 302 -15.54 2.03 -22.87
N ALA A 303 -15.30 1.91 -24.19
CA ALA A 303 -16.32 1.39 -25.10
C ALA A 303 -16.77 0.05 -24.50
N THR A 304 -18.06 -0.05 -24.15
CA THR A 304 -18.67 -1.30 -23.71
C THR A 304 -18.32 -2.37 -24.73
N ALA A 305 -17.56 -3.38 -24.31
CA ALA A 305 -17.39 -4.57 -25.12
C ALA A 305 -18.80 -5.11 -25.46
N PRO A 306 -19.07 -5.51 -26.72
CA PRO A 306 -20.36 -6.05 -27.09
C PRO A 306 -20.68 -7.27 -26.22
N ALA A 307 -21.95 -7.42 -25.86
CA ALA A 307 -22.43 -8.50 -25.00
C ALA A 307 -22.04 -9.88 -25.57
N PRO A 308 -21.76 -10.91 -24.75
CA PRO A 308 -21.27 -12.21 -25.21
C PRO A 308 -22.26 -13.06 -26.03
N ASN A 309 -23.39 -12.52 -26.51
CA ASN A 309 -24.51 -13.30 -27.03
C ASN A 309 -24.78 -13.19 -28.54
N GLU A 310 -23.90 -12.56 -29.32
CA GLU A 310 -23.94 -12.66 -30.78
C GLU A 310 -22.90 -13.67 -31.27
N ARG A 311 -23.06 -14.94 -30.88
CA ARG A 311 -22.58 -16.05 -31.73
C ARG A 311 -23.77 -16.49 -32.55
N ALA A 312 -23.69 -16.24 -33.85
CA ALA A 312 -24.66 -16.64 -34.85
C ALA A 312 -25.04 -18.13 -34.68
N PRO A 313 -26.30 -18.51 -34.92
CA PRO A 313 -26.67 -19.91 -35.02
C PRO A 313 -25.90 -20.52 -36.20
N ASN A 314 -25.14 -21.57 -35.95
CA ASN A 314 -24.54 -22.37 -37.01
C ASN A 314 -25.65 -22.85 -37.93
N ALA A 315 -25.63 -22.34 -39.16
CA ALA A 315 -26.39 -22.87 -40.27
C ALA A 315 -25.64 -24.06 -40.87
N ALA A 316 -26.41 -25.10 -41.18
CA ALA A 316 -26.13 -26.29 -42.00
C ALA A 316 -25.09 -27.28 -41.48
#